data_AF-A0A5P8JNI7-F1
#
_entry.id   AF-A0A5P8JNI7-F1
#
_cell.length_a   1.000
_cell.length_b   1.000
_cell.length_c   1.000
_cell.angle_alpha   90.00
_cell.angle_beta   90.00
_cell.angle_gamma   90.00
#
_symmetry.space_group_name_H-M   'P 1'
#
loop_
_entity.id
_entity.type
_entity.pdbx_description
1 polymer ?
#
loop_
_entity_poly.entity_id
_entity_poly.type
_entity_poly.pdbx_seq_one_letter_code
_entity_poly.pdbx_strand_id
1 'polypeptide(L)'
;MTEVKSESSVFDALSNKVSSYMAGKHLSVTGFSRKAGVDRGVVFRLVRDRKPITTNSMLRMGASLETPTYIVIGYNTGKVYFVGAQHSDCSRWINNLAPDSKTKRLAPLRSTEPLEIFKESHLHKFILG
;
A
#
# COMPACT_ATOMS: atom_id res chain seq x y z
N MET A 1 28.29 3.04 8.65
CA MET A 1 28.40 1.57 8.44
C MET A 1 27.01 1.03 8.16
N THR A 2 26.70 0.77 6.89
CA THR A 2 25.45 0.11 6.49
C THR A 2 25.59 -1.37 6.81
N GLU A 3 24.83 -1.85 7.78
CA GLU A 3 24.78 -3.25 8.18
C GLU A 3 24.26 -4.07 6.98
N VAL A 4 25.15 -4.83 6.34
CA VAL A 4 24.77 -5.75 5.27
C VAL A 4 24.03 -6.91 5.92
N LYS A 5 22.70 -6.80 6.03
CA LYS A 5 21.83 -7.89 6.44
C LYS A 5 22.08 -9.08 5.50
N SER A 6 22.55 -10.21 6.05
CA SER A 6 22.78 -11.42 5.27
C SER A 6 21.49 -11.83 4.55
N GLU A 7 21.60 -12.40 3.35
CA GLU A 7 20.43 -12.81 2.56
C GLU A 7 19.47 -13.75 3.34
N SER A 8 20.02 -14.58 4.24
CA SER A 8 19.25 -15.41 5.17
C SER A 8 18.34 -14.58 6.08
N SER A 9 18.84 -13.46 6.61
CA SER A 9 18.07 -12.58 7.50
C SER A 9 16.92 -11.86 6.78
N VAL A 10 17.10 -11.55 5.50
CA VAL A 10 16.07 -10.92 4.66
C VAL A 10 14.98 -11.93 4.31
N PHE A 11 15.36 -13.17 3.99
CA PHE A 11 14.42 -14.26 3.74
C PHE A 11 13.54 -14.54 4.96
N ASP A 12 14.15 -14.68 6.15
CA ASP A 12 13.41 -14.96 7.37
C ASP A 12 12.47 -13.81 7.76
N ALA A 13 12.93 -12.56 7.62
CA ALA A 13 12.10 -11.39 7.86
C ALA A 13 10.89 -11.33 6.92
N LEU A 14 11.09 -11.62 5.63
CA LEU A 14 10.01 -11.68 4.66
C LEU A 14 9.03 -12.81 4.98
N SER A 15 9.52 -14.02 5.26
CA SER A 15 8.69 -15.17 5.61
C SER A 15 7.79 -14.88 6.82
N ASN A 16 8.35 -14.27 7.86
CA ASN A 16 7.59 -13.88 9.05
C ASN A 16 6.55 -12.79 8.76
N LYS A 17 6.90 -11.77 7.96
CA LYS A 17 5.95 -10.71 7.57
C LYS A 17 4.81 -11.25 6.72
N VAL A 18 5.10 -12.10 5.72
CA VAL A 18 4.07 -12.74 4.88
C VAL A 18 3.15 -13.60 5.73
N SER A 19 3.71 -14.42 6.63
CA SER A 19 2.92 -15.27 7.53
C SER A 19 2.01 -14.44 8.43
N SER A 20 2.53 -13.36 9.03
CA SER A 20 1.76 -12.47 9.90
C SER A 20 0.66 -11.72 9.14
N TYR A 21 0.96 -11.22 7.93
CA TYR A 21 -0.02 -10.55 7.09
C TYR A 21 -1.15 -11.50 6.67
N MET A 22 -0.80 -12.73 6.26
CA MET A 22 -1.77 -13.75 5.90
C MET A 22 -2.68 -14.11 7.08
N ALA A 23 -2.10 -14.31 8.27
CA ALA A 23 -2.87 -14.57 9.49
C ALA A 23 -3.81 -13.40 9.82
N GLY A 24 -3.30 -12.17 9.86
CA GLY A 24 -4.07 -10.97 10.21
C GLY A 24 -5.16 -10.60 9.20
N LYS A 25 -5.07 -11.07 7.95
CA LYS A 25 -6.09 -10.88 6.91
C LYS A 25 -6.90 -12.14 6.60
N HIS A 26 -6.71 -13.22 7.36
CA HIS A 26 -7.32 -14.53 7.12
C HIS A 26 -7.16 -15.04 5.68
N LEU A 27 -5.99 -14.78 5.06
CA LEU A 27 -5.70 -15.17 3.69
C LEU A 27 -5.09 -16.57 3.63
N SER A 28 -5.62 -17.40 2.73
CA SER A 28 -4.97 -18.65 2.33
C SER A 28 -3.72 -18.39 1.49
N VAL A 29 -2.84 -19.39 1.34
CA VAL A 29 -1.68 -19.32 0.44
C VAL A 29 -2.09 -18.95 -0.99
N THR A 30 -3.22 -19.51 -1.46
CA THR A 30 -3.81 -19.16 -2.76
C THR A 30 -4.26 -17.69 -2.80
N GLY A 31 -4.88 -17.20 -1.73
CA GLY A 31 -5.33 -15.81 -1.64
C GLY A 31 -4.16 -14.82 -1.69
N PHE A 32 -3.09 -15.10 -0.94
CA PHE A 32 -1.88 -14.27 -0.96
C PHE A 32 -1.14 -14.36 -2.29
N SER A 33 -1.02 -15.55 -2.88
CA SER A 33 -0.42 -15.77 -4.21
C SER A 33 -1.07 -14.90 -5.29
N ARG A 34 -2.41 -14.83 -5.33
CA ARG A 34 -3.14 -13.93 -6.25
C ARG A 34 -2.82 -12.46 -6.00
N LYS A 35 -2.79 -12.04 -4.73
CA LYS A 35 -2.48 -10.65 -4.36
C LYS A 35 -1.04 -10.25 -4.75
N ALA A 36 -0.08 -11.14 -4.55
CA ALA A 36 1.33 -10.90 -4.80
C ALA A 36 1.74 -11.13 -6.26
N GLY A 37 0.88 -11.71 -7.10
CA GLY A 37 1.23 -12.04 -8.49
C GLY A 37 2.41 -13.01 -8.60
N VAL A 38 2.47 -13.97 -7.68
CA VAL A 38 3.50 -15.02 -7.62
C VAL A 38 2.84 -16.39 -7.54
N ASP A 39 3.53 -17.42 -8.03
CA ASP A 39 3.04 -18.79 -8.00
C ASP A 39 2.77 -19.28 -6.56
N ARG A 40 1.72 -20.10 -6.40
CA ARG A 40 1.30 -20.62 -5.10
C ARG A 40 2.40 -21.48 -4.45
N GLY A 41 3.11 -22.28 -5.24
CA GLY A 41 4.23 -23.11 -4.79
C GLY A 41 5.39 -22.27 -4.27
N VAL A 42 5.61 -21.08 -4.85
CA VAL A 42 6.63 -20.14 -4.36
C VAL A 42 6.25 -19.57 -2.99
N VAL A 43 4.97 -19.23 -2.78
CA VAL A 43 4.50 -18.79 -1.45
C VAL A 43 4.65 -19.92 -0.44
N PHE A 44 4.29 -21.16 -0.79
CA PHE A 44 4.49 -22.34 0.07
C PHE A 44 5.96 -22.54 0.47
N ARG A 45 6.87 -22.43 -0.50
CA ARG A 45 8.31 -22.54 -0.25
C ARG A 45 8.79 -21.51 0.76
N LEU A 46 8.29 -20.27 0.69
CA LEU A 46 8.66 -19.20 1.61
C LEU A 46 8.12 -19.42 3.02
N VAL A 47 6.81 -19.68 3.16
CA VAL A 47 6.12 -19.62 4.47
C VAL A 47 6.04 -20.96 5.18
N ARG A 48 6.06 -22.09 4.45
CA ARG A 48 6.01 -23.44 5.03
C ARG A 48 7.35 -24.13 4.97
N ASP A 49 7.90 -24.31 3.77
CA ASP A 49 9.07 -25.17 3.60
C ASP A 49 10.40 -24.47 3.94
N ARG A 50 10.36 -23.15 4.14
CA ARG A 50 11.54 -22.27 4.34
C ARG A 50 12.63 -22.51 3.29
N LYS A 51 12.23 -22.82 2.05
CA LYS A 51 13.13 -23.07 0.92
C LYS A 51 13.45 -21.76 0.20
N PRO A 52 14.70 -21.60 -0.30
CA PRO A 52 15.08 -20.43 -1.09
C PRO A 52 14.12 -20.19 -2.25
N ILE A 53 13.90 -18.93 -2.58
CA ILE A 53 13.08 -18.48 -3.71
C ILE A 53 13.84 -17.37 -4.46
N THR A 54 13.36 -17.00 -5.65
CA THR A 54 14.03 -15.94 -6.42
C THR A 54 13.84 -14.57 -5.78
N THR A 55 14.83 -13.69 -5.96
CA THR A 55 14.78 -12.30 -5.51
C THR A 55 13.55 -11.56 -6.07
N ASN A 56 13.19 -11.79 -7.34
CA ASN A 56 11.99 -11.19 -7.94
C ASN A 56 10.71 -11.62 -7.20
N SER A 57 10.60 -12.89 -6.81
CA SER A 57 9.48 -13.37 -5.99
C SER A 57 9.47 -12.73 -4.60
N MET A 58 10.64 -12.54 -3.97
CA MET A 58 10.75 -11.83 -2.69
C MET A 58 10.28 -10.38 -2.80
N LEU A 59 10.69 -9.66 -3.85
CA LEU A 59 10.30 -8.27 -4.10
C LEU A 59 8.80 -8.13 -4.32
N ARG A 60 8.20 -8.98 -5.16
CA ARG A 60 6.75 -8.98 -5.41
C ARG A 60 5.95 -9.26 -4.14
N MET A 61 6.39 -10.23 -3.33
CA MET A 61 5.75 -10.52 -2.06
C MET A 61 5.93 -9.35 -1.08
N GLY A 62 7.12 -8.76 -0.99
CA GLY A 62 7.39 -7.56 -0.21
C GLY A 62 6.46 -6.40 -0.55
N ALA A 63 6.36 -6.03 -1.83
CA ALA A 63 5.48 -4.97 -2.31
C ALA A 63 3.99 -5.26 -2.02
N SER A 64 3.60 -6.54 -2.01
CA SER A 64 2.21 -6.90 -1.69
C SER A 64 1.87 -6.75 -0.20
N LEU A 65 2.87 -6.73 0.68
CA LEU A 65 2.70 -6.47 2.11
C LEU A 65 2.50 -4.99 2.41
N GLU A 66 2.86 -4.11 1.47
CA GLU A 66 2.60 -2.69 1.61
C GLU A 66 1.09 -2.46 1.67
N THR A 67 0.66 -1.78 2.73
CA THR A 67 -0.70 -1.30 2.80
C THR A 67 -0.78 -0.16 1.80
N PRO A 68 -1.70 -0.21 0.81
CA PRO A 68 -1.88 0.89 -0.12
C PRO A 68 -2.10 2.18 0.66
N THR A 69 -1.12 3.08 0.64
CA THR A 69 -1.38 4.45 1.09
C THR A 69 -2.09 5.17 -0.04
N TYR A 70 -3.21 5.79 0.26
CA TYR A 70 -3.96 6.65 -0.63
C TYR A 70 -3.68 8.09 -0.25
N ILE A 71 -3.51 8.94 -1.24
CA ILE A 71 -3.07 10.32 -1.06
C ILE A 71 -4.03 11.21 -1.84
N VAL A 72 -4.51 12.27 -1.21
CA VAL A 72 -5.29 13.33 -1.87
C VAL A 72 -4.34 14.46 -2.23
N ILE A 73 -4.29 14.80 -3.52
CA ILE A 73 -3.39 15.83 -4.05
C ILE A 73 -4.21 16.86 -4.84
N GLY A 74 -3.81 18.13 -4.77
CA GLY A 74 -4.29 19.15 -5.69
C GLY A 74 -3.62 19.00 -7.05
N TYR A 75 -4.42 18.74 -8.09
CA TYR A 75 -3.91 18.39 -9.41
C TYR A 75 -3.01 19.48 -10.01
N ASN A 76 -3.31 20.75 -9.78
CA ASN A 76 -2.57 21.88 -10.35
C ASN A 76 -1.32 22.25 -9.56
N THR A 77 -1.32 21.99 -8.24
CA THR A 77 -0.25 22.41 -7.33
C THR A 77 0.68 21.28 -6.91
N GLY A 78 0.28 20.02 -7.12
CA GLY A 78 0.98 18.86 -6.56
C GLY A 78 0.97 18.81 -5.03
N LYS A 79 0.20 19.68 -4.37
CA LYS A 79 0.16 19.76 -2.91
C LYS A 79 -0.58 18.56 -2.34
N VAL A 80 0.05 17.85 -1.41
CA VAL A 80 -0.59 16.78 -0.65
C VAL A 80 -1.49 17.37 0.43
N TYR A 81 -2.76 16.98 0.42
CA TYR A 81 -3.77 17.44 1.37
C TYR A 81 -4.14 16.39 2.42
N PHE A 82 -4.09 15.10 2.06
CA PHE A 82 -4.43 14.01 2.98
C PHE A 82 -3.74 12.71 2.59
N VAL A 83 -3.49 11.85 3.58
CA VAL A 83 -2.88 10.53 3.42
C VAL A 83 -3.69 9.53 4.26
N GLY A 84 -4.20 8.47 3.64
CA GLY A 84 -5.05 7.46 4.28
C GLY A 84 -4.61 6.04 3.92
N ALA A 85 -4.94 5.07 4.78
CA ALA A 85 -4.61 3.66 4.53
C ALA A 85 -5.61 2.96 3.59
N GLN A 86 -6.77 3.58 3.38
CA GLN A 86 -7.81 3.09 2.48
C GLN A 86 -8.33 4.21 1.58
N HIS A 87 -8.77 3.84 0.37
CA HIS A 87 -9.44 4.79 -0.53
C HIS A 87 -10.65 5.44 0.13
N SER A 88 -11.39 4.67 0.94
CA SER A 88 -12.55 5.13 1.69
C SER A 88 -12.21 6.23 2.70
N ASP A 89 -11.00 6.25 3.26
CA ASP A 89 -10.56 7.30 4.18
C ASP A 89 -10.39 8.63 3.43
N CYS A 90 -9.77 8.60 2.25
CA CYS A 90 -9.65 9.75 1.37
C CYS A 90 -11.02 10.25 0.88
N SER A 91 -11.91 9.33 0.46
CA SER A 91 -13.26 9.69 0.04
C SER A 91 -14.08 10.31 1.19
N ARG A 92 -13.99 9.77 2.40
CA ARG A 92 -14.62 10.39 3.59
C ARG A 92 -14.04 11.76 3.89
N TRP A 93 -12.73 11.93 3.81
CA TRP A 93 -12.09 13.22 4.01
C TRP A 93 -12.60 14.27 3.00
N ILE A 94 -12.65 13.93 1.70
CA ILE A 94 -13.21 14.81 0.66
C ILE A 94 -14.70 15.12 0.94
N ASN A 95 -15.50 14.11 1.27
CA ASN A 95 -16.94 14.29 1.52
C ASN A 95 -17.22 15.08 2.81
N ASN A 96 -16.38 14.96 3.83
CA ASN A 96 -16.47 15.78 5.05
C ASN A 96 -16.08 17.24 4.81
N LEU A 97 -15.37 17.53 3.71
CA LEU A 97 -15.09 18.88 3.25
C LEU A 97 -16.13 19.40 2.25
N ALA A 98 -16.90 18.51 1.63
CA ALA A 98 -18.07 18.90 0.88
C ALA A 98 -19.04 19.56 1.88
N PRO A 99 -19.50 20.80 1.61
CA PRO A 99 -20.36 21.52 2.54
C PRO A 99 -21.64 20.71 2.72
N ASP A 100 -21.75 20.06 3.87
CA ASP A 100 -22.96 19.37 4.27
C ASP A 100 -24.06 20.44 4.33
N SER A 101 -25.03 20.35 3.42
CA SER A 101 -26.08 21.34 3.16
C SER A 101 -26.98 21.68 4.35
N LYS A 102 -26.69 21.17 5.55
CA LYS A 102 -27.49 21.35 6.76
C LYS A 102 -26.74 21.78 8.03
N THR A 103 -25.41 21.89 8.04
CA THR A 103 -24.71 22.28 9.27
C THR A 103 -23.56 23.25 9.00
N LYS A 104 -23.80 24.50 9.42
CA LYS A 104 -22.84 25.62 9.40
C LYS A 104 -21.52 25.24 10.09
N ARG A 105 -20.43 25.70 9.47
CA ARG A 105 -19.05 25.84 9.98
C ARG A 105 -18.16 24.59 10.00
N LEU A 106 -17.77 24.16 8.82
CA LEU A 106 -16.35 23.92 8.55
C LEU A 106 -16.01 24.72 7.28
N ALA A 107 -14.89 25.46 7.31
CA ALA A 107 -14.51 26.31 6.19
C ALA A 107 -14.46 25.45 4.91
N PRO A 108 -15.07 25.90 3.80
CA PRO A 108 -14.92 25.19 2.53
C PRO A 108 -13.43 25.10 2.23
N LEU A 109 -12.98 23.98 1.65
CA LEU A 109 -11.70 23.94 0.95
C LEU A 109 -11.61 25.24 0.13
N ARG A 110 -10.77 26.18 0.55
CA ARG A 110 -10.59 27.45 -0.18
C ARG A 110 -9.97 27.22 -1.57
N SER A 111 -9.65 25.97 -1.91
CA SER A 111 -9.19 25.56 -3.21
C SER A 111 -10.39 25.22 -4.08
N THR A 112 -10.69 26.06 -5.07
CA THR A 112 -11.46 25.68 -6.28
C THR A 112 -10.68 24.69 -7.17
N GLU A 113 -9.62 24.09 -6.63
CA GLU A 113 -8.68 23.24 -7.32
C GLU A 113 -9.23 21.82 -7.40
N PRO A 114 -9.11 21.15 -8.58
CA PRO A 114 -9.45 19.75 -8.69
C PRO A 114 -8.56 18.90 -7.79
N LEU A 115 -9.20 18.12 -6.91
CA LEU A 115 -8.53 17.15 -6.05
C LEU A 115 -8.61 15.76 -6.67
N GLU A 116 -7.53 14.99 -6.58
CA GLU A 116 -7.47 13.63 -7.07
C GLU A 116 -6.89 12.67 -6.02
N ILE A 117 -7.44 11.46 -5.95
CA ILE A 117 -6.97 10.40 -5.05
C ILE A 117 -6.00 9.52 -5.82
N PHE A 118 -4.75 9.50 -5.38
CA PHE A 118 -3.73 8.60 -5.89
C PHE A 118 -3.50 7.47 -4.92
N LYS A 119 -3.16 6.30 -5.44
CA LYS A 119 -2.45 5.28 -4.67
C LYS A 119 -0.96 5.63 -4.71
N GLU A 120 -0.27 5.62 -3.58
CA GLU A 120 1.15 5.99 -3.44
C GLU A 120 2.05 5.22 -4.43
N SER A 121 1.75 3.95 -4.68
CA SER A 121 2.45 3.14 -5.69
C SER A 121 2.31 3.66 -7.13
N HIS A 122 1.36 4.54 -7.42
CA HIS A 122 1.14 5.16 -8.72
C HIS A 122 1.72 6.58 -8.82
N LEU A 123 2.04 7.22 -7.68
CA LEU A 123 2.61 8.57 -7.63
C LEU A 123 4.01 8.65 -8.27
N HIS A 124 4.79 7.57 -8.19
CA HIS A 124 6.08 7.46 -8.87
C HIS A 124 5.98 7.65 -10.40
N LYS A 125 4.83 7.38 -11.03
CA LYS A 125 4.64 7.61 -12.47
C LYS A 125 4.24 9.04 -12.81
N PHE A 126 3.74 9.81 -11.85
CA PHE A 126 3.20 11.16 -12.07
C PHE A 126 4.23 12.26 -11.78
N ILE A 127 5.15 12.03 -10.84
CA ILE A 127 6.18 13.00 -10.44
C ILE A 127 7.45 12.92 -11.32
N LEU A 128 7.72 11.76 -11.93
CA LEU A 128 8.92 11.51 -12.76
C LEU A 128 8.62 11.53 -14.27
N GLY A 129 7.43 12.01 -14.66
CA GLY A 129 7.05 12.25 -16.05
C GLY A 129 7.48 13.63 -16.53
#